data_AF-A0A7X5U8J5-F1
#
_entry.id   AF-A0A7X5U8J5-F1
#
_cell.length_a   1.000
_cell.length_b   1.000
_cell.length_c   1.000
_cell.angle_alpha   90.00
_cell.angle_beta   90.00
_cell.angle_gamma   90.00
#
_symmetry.space_group_name_H-M   'P 1'
#
loop_
_entity.id
_entity.type
_entity.pdbx_description
1 polymer ?
#
loop_
_entity_poly.entity_id
_entity_poly.type
_entity_poly.pdbx_seq_one_letter_code
_entity_poly.pdbx_strand_id
1 'polypeptide(L)'
;MQTTVILYLLLLLGAIAFFVLHLIAQWRFAARLRKHYPDQWKTIIEADTGRPNGLANWLRIRRVLRSDAPALFNDTALTRWQGWWRRTPWLAWPCWLAAMALQWWAIKQG
;
A
#
# COMPACT_ATOMS: atom_id res chain seq x y z
N MET A 1 -27.11 19.00 9.55
CA MET A 1 -27.14 17.93 8.51
C MET A 1 -26.00 18.06 7.49
N GLN A 2 -25.76 19.21 6.86
CA GLN A 2 -24.70 19.36 5.84
C GLN A 2 -23.26 19.10 6.35
N THR A 3 -22.91 19.56 7.56
CA THR A 3 -21.58 19.35 8.16
C THR A 3 -21.22 17.88 8.35
N THR A 4 -22.18 17.05 8.76
CA THR A 4 -21.99 15.60 8.94
C THR A 4 -21.73 14.88 7.63
N VAL A 5 -22.44 15.27 6.56
CA VAL A 5 -22.25 14.71 5.21
C VAL A 5 -20.88 15.07 4.66
N ILE A 6 -20.42 16.31 4.84
CA ILE A 6 -19.09 16.76 4.41
C ILE A 6 -18.00 15.99 5.15
N LEU A 7 -18.12 15.81 6.47
CA LEU A 7 -17.17 15.02 7.27
C LEU A 7 -17.13 13.56 6.83
N TYR A 8 -18.30 12.95 6.60
CA TYR A 8 -18.39 11.57 6.09
C TYR A 8 -17.71 11.41 4.73
N LEU A 9 -17.96 12.34 3.80
CA LEU A 9 -17.31 12.33 2.48
C LEU A 9 -15.80 12.50 2.60
N LEU A 10 -15.31 13.41 3.45
CA LEU A 10 -13.87 13.59 3.70
C LEU A 10 -13.21 12.33 4.26
N LEU A 11 -13.90 11.61 5.15
CA LEU A 11 -13.44 10.33 5.69
C LEU A 11 -13.36 9.25 4.60
N LEU A 12 -14.35 9.20 3.72
CA LEU A 12 -14.38 8.26 2.61
C LEU A 12 -13.28 8.57 1.58
N LEU A 13 -13.07 9.86 1.29
CA LEU A 13 -11.98 10.35 0.43
C LEU A 13 -10.60 10.05 1.05
N GLY A 14 -10.46 10.21 2.37
CA GLY A 14 -9.26 9.83 3.11
C GLY A 14 -8.95 8.34 2.99
N ALA A 15 -9.96 7.49 3.16
CA ALA A 15 -9.81 6.04 3.00
C ALA A 15 -9.39 5.65 1.57
N ILE A 16 -10.00 6.25 0.55
CA ILE A 16 -9.62 6.05 -0.86
C ILE A 16 -8.18 6.52 -1.08
N ALA A 17 -7.81 7.70 -0.59
CA ALA A 17 -6.46 8.22 -0.71
C ALA A 17 -5.42 7.28 -0.08
N PHE A 18 -5.70 6.71 1.09
CA PHE A 18 -4.83 5.70 1.71
C PHE A 18 -4.76 4.41 0.88
N PHE A 19 -5.88 3.93 0.34
CA PHE A 19 -5.89 2.75 -0.52
C PHE A 19 -5.06 2.97 -1.79
N VAL A 20 -5.22 4.12 -2.44
CA VAL A 20 -4.43 4.52 -3.61
C VAL A 20 -2.96 4.65 -3.24
N LEU A 21 -2.61 5.25 -2.10
CA LEU A 21 -1.23 5.37 -1.63
C LEU A 21 -0.58 4.00 -1.44
N HIS A 22 -1.33 3.01 -0.94
CA HIS A 22 -0.88 1.63 -0.78
C HIS A 22 -0.56 0.97 -2.13
N LEU A 23 -1.43 1.13 -3.12
CA LEU A 23 -1.21 0.64 -4.48
C LEU A 23 -0.02 1.34 -5.16
N ILE A 24 0.07 2.67 -5.04
CA ILE A 24 1.18 3.46 -5.60
C ILE A 24 2.49 3.05 -4.96
N ALA A 25 2.55 2.87 -3.63
CA ALA A 25 3.76 2.44 -2.95
C ALA A 25 4.25 1.07 -3.46
N GLN A 26 3.33 0.13 -3.66
CA GLN A 26 3.65 -1.19 -4.22
C GLN A 26 4.16 -1.08 -5.67
N TRP A 27 3.50 -0.27 -6.50
CA TRP A 27 3.89 -0.06 -7.90
C TRP A 27 5.23 0.66 -8.02
N ARG A 28 5.47 1.69 -7.20
CA ARG A 28 6.73 2.44 -7.20
C ARG A 28 7.90 1.58 -6.74
N PHE A 29 7.70 0.70 -5.77
CA PHE A 29 8.71 -0.27 -5.34
C PHE A 29 9.10 -1.18 -6.51
N ALA A 30 8.12 -1.79 -7.19
CA ALA A 30 8.37 -2.66 -8.33
C ALA A 30 9.06 -1.92 -9.50
N ALA A 31 8.60 -0.71 -9.82
CA ALA A 31 9.20 0.11 -10.87
C ALA A 31 10.65 0.49 -10.55
N ARG A 32 10.94 0.83 -9.28
CA ARG A 32 12.29 1.20 -8.83
C ARG A 32 13.23 0.01 -8.79
N LEU A 33 12.76 -1.14 -8.30
CA LEU A 33 13.49 -2.40 -8.31
C LEU A 33 13.84 -2.81 -9.74
N ARG A 34 12.88 -2.75 -10.66
CA ARG A 34 13.11 -3.02 -12.09
C ARG A 34 14.12 -2.06 -12.74
N LYS A 35 14.14 -0.80 -12.32
CA LYS A 35 15.00 0.24 -12.92
C LYS A 35 16.43 0.23 -12.36
N HIS A 36 16.61 0.09 -11.05
CA HIS A 36 17.92 0.17 -10.40
C HIS A 36 18.59 -1.18 -10.19
N TYR A 37 17.81 -2.27 -10.11
CA TYR A 37 18.32 -3.61 -9.87
C TYR A 37 17.75 -4.64 -10.85
N PRO A 38 18.03 -4.47 -12.17
CA PRO A 38 17.48 -5.34 -13.21
C PRO A 38 17.93 -6.79 -13.05
N ASP A 39 19.15 -7.04 -12.58
CA ASP A 39 19.67 -8.40 -12.38
C ASP A 39 18.95 -9.13 -11.25
N GLN A 40 18.70 -8.46 -10.13
CA GLN A 40 17.96 -9.02 -9.00
C GLN A 40 16.48 -9.22 -9.34
N TRP A 41 15.90 -8.26 -10.08
CA TRP A 41 14.56 -8.38 -10.65
C TRP A 41 14.46 -9.63 -11.54
N LYS A 42 15.45 -9.85 -12.39
CA LYS A 42 15.53 -11.03 -13.25
C LYS A 42 15.64 -12.32 -12.42
N THR A 43 16.48 -12.37 -11.39
CA THR A 43 16.55 -13.50 -10.46
C THR A 43 15.20 -13.79 -9.78
N ILE A 44 14.50 -12.77 -9.27
CA ILE A 44 13.20 -12.96 -8.57
C ILE A 44 12.11 -13.51 -9.51
N ILE A 45 12.17 -13.17 -10.79
CA ILE A 45 11.15 -13.52 -11.78
C ILE A 45 11.45 -14.86 -12.44
N GLU A 46 12.71 -15.08 -12.75
CA GLU A 46 13.19 -16.21 -13.55
C GLU A 46 13.52 -17.44 -12.70
N ALA A 47 13.77 -17.28 -11.40
CA ALA A 47 14.18 -18.37 -10.51
C ALA A 47 13.18 -19.54 -10.33
N ASP A 48 11.92 -19.43 -10.75
CA ASP A 48 10.92 -20.48 -10.45
C ASP A 48 10.08 -20.94 -11.64
N THR A 49 9.96 -20.16 -12.71
CA THR A 49 9.10 -20.54 -13.84
C THR A 49 9.60 -19.87 -15.10
N GLY A 50 10.13 -20.66 -16.04
CA GLY A 50 10.47 -20.23 -17.41
C GLY A 50 9.28 -19.70 -18.24
N ARG A 51 8.16 -19.36 -17.61
CA ARG A 51 7.00 -18.67 -18.19
C ARG A 51 6.75 -17.34 -17.46
N PRO A 52 6.78 -16.20 -18.18
CA PRO A 52 6.46 -14.91 -17.60
C PRO A 52 4.96 -14.85 -17.30
N ASN A 53 4.59 -14.99 -16.02
CA ASN A 53 3.21 -14.84 -15.57
C ASN A 53 3.10 -13.61 -14.66
N GLY A 54 2.41 -12.57 -15.13
CA GLY A 54 2.35 -11.25 -14.47
C GLY A 54 1.79 -11.31 -13.05
N LEU A 55 0.81 -12.18 -12.80
CA LEU A 55 0.18 -12.36 -11.49
C LEU A 55 1.10 -13.09 -10.48
N ALA A 56 1.80 -14.12 -10.93
CA ALA A 56 2.76 -14.86 -10.10
C ALA A 56 3.95 -13.97 -9.70
N ASN A 57 4.44 -13.18 -10.66
CA ASN A 57 5.47 -12.18 -10.40
C ASN A 57 5.00 -11.14 -9.36
N TRP A 58 3.77 -10.67 -9.49
CA TRP A 58 3.18 -9.70 -8.55
C TRP A 58 3.06 -10.25 -7.12
N LEU A 59 2.65 -11.52 -6.96
CA LEU A 59 2.61 -12.20 -5.66
C LEU A 59 4.01 -12.40 -5.06
N ARG A 60 5.03 -12.70 -5.87
CA ARG A 60 6.43 -12.80 -5.42
C ARG A 60 6.96 -11.46 -4.94
N ILE A 61 6.73 -10.38 -5.69
CA ILE A 61 7.09 -9.02 -5.27
C ILE A 61 6.44 -8.67 -3.94
N ARG A 62 5.15 -9.03 -3.75
CA ARG A 62 4.45 -8.85 -2.46
C ARG A 62 5.11 -9.60 -1.32
N ARG A 63 5.61 -10.81 -1.58
CA ARG A 63 6.34 -11.62 -0.58
C ARG A 63 7.68 -10.98 -0.23
N VAL A 64 8.42 -10.49 -1.24
CA VAL A 64 9.69 -9.75 -1.06
C VAL A 64 9.48 -8.42 -0.32
N LEU A 65 8.39 -7.71 -0.59
CA LEU A 65 7.99 -6.50 0.15
C LEU A 65 7.65 -6.77 1.62
N ARG A 66 7.20 -7.99 1.91
CA ARG A 66 6.86 -8.42 3.27
C ARG A 66 8.09 -8.91 4.05
N SER A 67 9.17 -9.29 3.36
CA SER A 67 10.46 -9.61 3.97
C SER A 67 11.36 -8.38 4.08
N ASP A 68 12.38 -8.42 4.95
CA ASP A 68 13.41 -7.38 5.09
C ASP A 68 14.42 -7.33 3.92
N ALA A 69 14.06 -7.91 2.77
CA ALA A 69 14.88 -7.85 1.56
C ALA A 69 15.30 -6.43 1.14
N PRO A 70 14.54 -5.34 1.41
CA PRO A 70 14.98 -3.98 1.08
C PRO A 70 16.15 -3.46 1.93
N ALA A 71 16.37 -4.02 3.13
CA ALA A 71 17.58 -3.74 3.90
C ALA A 71 18.84 -4.25 3.18
N LEU A 72 18.69 -5.31 2.36
CA LEU A 72 19.75 -5.90 1.58
C LEU A 72 20.23 -4.99 0.43
N PHE A 73 19.36 -4.11 -0.07
CA PHE A 73 19.68 -3.22 -1.20
C PHE A 73 20.31 -1.89 -0.77
N ASN A 74 20.42 -1.63 0.53
CA ASN A 74 21.00 -0.42 1.14
C ASN A 74 20.47 0.91 0.55
N ASP A 75 19.28 0.88 -0.04
CA ASP A 75 18.65 2.03 -0.70
C ASP A 75 17.52 2.57 0.21
N THR A 76 17.82 3.70 0.86
CA THR A 76 16.91 4.39 1.79
C THR A 76 15.57 4.77 1.14
N ALA A 77 15.51 4.93 -0.18
CA ALA A 77 14.27 5.19 -0.88
C ALA A 77 13.36 3.94 -0.90
N LEU A 78 13.91 2.75 -1.14
CA LEU A 78 13.15 1.50 -1.12
C LEU A 78 12.61 1.20 0.29
N THR A 79 13.44 1.37 1.32
CA THR A 79 13.04 1.15 2.72
C THR A 79 11.93 2.13 3.14
N ARG A 80 12.00 3.39 2.69
CA ARG A 80 10.91 4.37 2.92
C ARG A 80 9.61 3.90 2.27
N TRP A 81 9.61 3.52 1.00
CA TRP A 81 8.38 3.09 0.31
C TRP A 81 7.78 1.81 0.90
N GLN A 82 8.61 0.86 1.32
CA GLN A 82 8.17 -0.32 2.07
C GLN A 82 7.54 0.06 3.43
N GLY A 83 8.19 0.99 4.16
CA GLY A 83 7.67 1.52 5.41
C GLY A 83 6.34 2.26 5.24
N TRP A 84 6.17 3.01 4.15
CA TRP A 84 4.89 3.62 3.78
C TRP A 84 3.85 2.56 3.47
N TRP A 85 4.16 1.56 2.65
CA TRP A 85 3.27 0.45 2.29
C TRP A 85 2.77 -0.32 3.53
N ARG A 86 3.63 -0.51 4.52
CA ARG A 86 3.33 -1.20 5.78
C ARG A 86 2.56 -0.32 6.78
N ARG A 87 2.77 1.00 6.76
CA ARG A 87 2.02 1.98 7.58
C ARG A 87 0.67 2.38 6.96
N THR A 88 0.48 2.21 5.66
CA THR A 88 -0.77 2.65 4.98
C THR A 88 -2.02 1.96 5.53
N PRO A 89 -2.04 0.63 5.74
CA PRO A 89 -3.17 -0.05 6.38
C PRO A 89 -3.42 0.45 7.80
N TRP A 90 -2.34 0.80 8.51
CA TRP A 90 -2.41 1.34 9.86
C TRP A 90 -3.01 2.75 9.90
N LEU A 91 -2.76 3.57 8.87
CA LEU A 91 -3.37 4.89 8.69
C LEU A 91 -4.81 4.84 8.18
N ALA A 92 -5.20 3.77 7.49
CA ALA A 92 -6.60 3.55 7.11
C ALA A 92 -7.49 3.23 8.32
N TRP A 93 -6.92 2.64 9.38
CA TRP A 93 -7.64 2.27 10.60
C TRP A 93 -8.25 3.45 11.38
N PRO A 94 -7.52 4.55 11.68
CA PRO A 94 -8.11 5.73 12.31
C PRO A 94 -9.15 6.41 11.41
N CYS A 95 -8.99 6.34 10.09
CA CYS A 95 -9.99 6.84 9.13
C CYS A 95 -11.30 6.04 9.22
N TRP A 96 -11.20 4.72 9.38
CA TRP A 96 -12.37 3.86 9.54
C TRP A 96 -13.04 4.04 10.93
N LEU A 97 -12.25 4.15 12.00
CA LEU A 97 -12.74 4.43 13.35
C LEU A 97 -13.44 5.79 13.45
N ALA A 98 -12.88 6.81 12.82
CA ALA A 98 -13.50 8.13 12.77
C ALA A 98 -14.81 8.11 11.99
N ALA A 99 -14.91 7.31 10.91
CA ALA A 99 -16.15 7.12 10.17
C ALA A 99 -17.23 6.41 11.00
N MET A 100 -16.87 5.35 11.73
CA MET A 100 -17.80 4.67 12.64
C MET A 100 -18.23 5.57 13.80
N ALA A 101 -17.32 6.34 14.39
CA ALA A 101 -17.65 7.28 15.45
C ALA A 101 -18.63 8.36 14.95
N LEU A 102 -18.42 8.87 13.74
CA LEU A 102 -19.32 9.85 13.10
C LEU A 102 -20.71 9.24 12.83
N GLN A 103 -20.76 8.01 12.32
CA GLN A 103 -22.01 7.29 12.08
C GLN A 103 -22.78 7.03 13.38
N TRP A 104 -22.08 6.64 14.45
CA TRP A 104 -22.68 6.41 15.75
C TRP A 104 -23.25 7.70 16.36
N TRP A 105 -22.53 8.83 16.22
CA TRP A 105 -22.98 10.14 16.67
C TRP A 105 -24.20 10.67 15.89
N ALA A 106 -24.27 10.35 14.60
CA ALA A 106 -25.41 10.68 13.74
C ALA A 106 -26.67 9.86 14.11
N ILE A 107 -26.53 8.55 14.36
CA ILE A 107 -27.64 7.69 14.80
C ILE A 107 -28.19 8.15 16.15
N LYS A 108 -27.33 8.66 17.05
CA LYS A 108 -27.75 9.10 18.39
C LYS A 108 -28.50 10.45 18.41
N GLN A 109 -28.48 11.19 17.30
CA GLN A 109 -29.11 12.51 17.16
C GLN A 109 -30.39 12.49 16.33
N GLY A 110 -30.68 11.38 15.64
CA GLY A 110 -31.97 11.15 14.97
C GLY A 110 -32.93 10.42 15.90
#